data_AF-A0A9P4UV42-F1
#
_entry.id   AF-A0A9P4UV42-F1
#
_cell.length_a   1.000
_cell.length_b   1.000
_cell.length_c   1.000
_cell.angle_alpha   90.00
_cell.angle_beta   90.00
_cell.angle_gamma   90.00
#
_symmetry.space_group_name_H-M   'P 1'
#
loop_
_entity.id
_entity.type
_entity.pdbx_description
1 polymer ?
#
loop_
_entity_poly.entity_id
_entity_poly.type
_entity_poly.pdbx_seq_one_letter_code
_entity_poly.pdbx_strand_id
1 'polypeptide(L)'
;KHLAPSDASRQRDLIARYKNLQTPPRGKKVEEWLRSWVEVTNMCIAAQVPETMGSRAQEDFLVACRTIDPEYGTSGLRALIDLEEAGSAIPSVEDYVSKFTTYLKRVKPIQTSLDVHHPRRPKGYTNATGQKKLDAALAANSSLRDKIDKALNNWRVKRQDTESIAMDDGTPPTRPMANTVRYMYQ
;
A
#
# COMPACT_ATOMS: atom_id res chain seq x y z
N LYS A 1 -23.48 -40.82 -1.97
CA LYS A 1 -23.54 -40.35 -0.56
C LYS A 1 -22.73 -39.06 -0.48
N HIS A 2 -23.38 -37.90 -0.59
CA HIS A 2 -22.71 -36.61 -0.47
C HIS A 2 -22.51 -36.33 1.03
N LEU A 3 -21.29 -36.47 1.51
CA LEU A 3 -20.89 -35.95 2.81
C LEU A 3 -20.95 -34.42 2.68
N ALA A 4 -22.05 -33.81 3.11
CA ALA A 4 -22.06 -32.38 3.39
C ALA A 4 -20.88 -32.12 4.34
N PRO A 5 -20.04 -31.08 4.12
CA PRO A 5 -19.00 -30.73 5.07
C PRO A 5 -19.62 -30.70 6.46
N SER A 6 -19.21 -31.63 7.32
CA SER A 6 -19.69 -31.69 8.70
C SER A 6 -19.47 -30.32 9.33
N ASP A 7 -20.36 -29.91 10.23
CA ASP A 7 -20.28 -28.62 10.90
C ASP A 7 -18.89 -28.39 11.53
N ALA A 8 -18.23 -29.47 11.99
CA ALA A 8 -16.86 -29.47 12.48
C ALA A 8 -15.81 -29.07 11.44
N SER A 9 -15.98 -29.44 10.16
CA SER A 9 -15.10 -29.00 9.08
C SER A 9 -15.31 -27.53 8.75
N ARG A 10 -16.57 -27.08 8.74
CA ARG A 10 -16.91 -25.66 8.54
C ARG A 10 -16.35 -24.78 9.66
N GLN A 11 -16.41 -25.25 10.91
CA GLN A 11 -15.83 -24.55 12.07
C GLN A 11 -14.30 -24.49 12.00
N ARG A 12 -13.64 -25.59 11.61
CA ARG A 12 -12.18 -25.61 11.39
C ARG A 12 -11.74 -24.63 10.31
N ASP A 13 -12.45 -24.61 9.18
CA ASP A 13 -12.17 -23.68 8.09
C ASP A 13 -12.38 -22.22 8.53
N LEU A 14 -13.41 -21.96 9.34
CA LEU A 14 -13.68 -20.63 9.87
C LEU A 14 -12.57 -20.15 10.82
N ILE A 15 -12.09 -21.01 11.72
CA ILE A 15 -10.95 -20.73 12.60
C ILE A 15 -9.70 -20.45 11.78
N ALA A 16 -9.44 -21.25 10.73
CA ALA A 16 -8.29 -21.02 9.85
C ALA A 16 -8.36 -19.65 9.15
N ARG A 17 -9.55 -19.25 8.67
CA ARG A 17 -9.77 -17.92 8.09
C ARG A 17 -9.53 -16.82 9.12
N TYR A 18 -10.03 -16.97 10.34
CA TYR A 18 -9.81 -16.01 11.42
C TYR A 18 -8.32 -15.85 11.77
N LYS A 19 -7.58 -16.96 11.88
CA LYS A 19 -6.13 -16.93 12.13
C LYS A 19 -5.35 -16.25 11.00
N ASN A 20 -5.78 -16.45 9.75
CA ASN A 20 -5.17 -15.75 8.62
C ASN A 20 -5.39 -14.22 8.68
N LEU A 21 -6.49 -13.75 9.28
CA LEU A 21 -6.74 -12.30 9.45
C LEU A 21 -5.79 -11.64 10.44
N GLN A 22 -5.32 -12.37 11.44
CA GLN A 22 -4.35 -11.85 12.42
C GLN A 22 -3.01 -11.48 11.77
N THR A 23 -2.75 -11.99 10.57
CA THR A 23 -1.59 -11.58 9.76
C THR A 23 -2.04 -10.55 8.71
N PRO A 24 -1.53 -9.31 8.74
CA PRO A 24 -1.91 -8.32 7.74
C PRO A 24 -1.43 -8.72 6.34
N PRO A 25 -2.16 -8.33 5.29
CA PRO A 25 -1.72 -8.59 3.93
C PRO A 25 -0.60 -7.63 3.52
N ARG A 26 0.24 -8.07 2.59
CA ARG A 26 1.27 -7.20 1.99
C ARG A 26 0.67 -6.38 0.84
N GLY A 27 0.86 -5.06 0.87
CA GLY A 27 0.53 -4.16 -0.24
C GLY A 27 -0.95 -3.77 -0.33
N LYS A 28 -1.50 -3.69 -1.56
CA LYS A 28 -2.82 -3.07 -1.85
C LYS A 28 -4.06 -3.84 -1.35
N LYS A 29 -3.90 -4.86 -0.51
CA LYS A 29 -4.99 -5.72 -0.04
C LYS A 29 -5.55 -5.31 1.34
N VAL A 30 -5.10 -4.19 1.90
CA VAL A 30 -5.51 -3.75 3.25
C VAL A 30 -7.01 -3.48 3.35
N GLU A 31 -7.64 -2.85 2.35
CA GLU A 31 -9.09 -2.58 2.39
C GLU A 31 -9.93 -3.85 2.32
N GLU A 32 -9.49 -4.84 1.53
CA GLU A 32 -10.13 -6.14 1.45
C GLU A 32 -10.00 -6.90 2.76
N TRP A 33 -8.80 -6.87 3.34
CA TRP A 33 -8.54 -7.45 4.65
C TRP A 33 -9.39 -6.81 5.76
N LEU A 34 -9.57 -5.49 5.74
CA LEU A 34 -10.47 -4.79 6.68
C LEU A 34 -11.93 -5.23 6.53
N ARG A 35 -12.41 -5.44 5.31
CA ARG A 35 -13.74 -6.01 5.07
C ARG A 35 -13.83 -7.44 5.61
N SER A 36 -12.82 -8.26 5.36
CA SER A 36 -12.78 -9.64 5.84
C SER A 36 -12.73 -9.73 7.37
N TRP A 37 -12.13 -8.77 8.06
CA TRP A 37 -12.18 -8.71 9.54
C TRP A 37 -13.61 -8.64 10.07
N VAL A 38 -14.45 -7.76 9.51
CA VAL A 38 -15.85 -7.64 9.92
C VAL A 38 -16.63 -8.91 9.57
N GLU A 39 -16.49 -9.39 8.33
CA GLU A 39 -17.24 -10.55 7.84
C GLU A 39 -16.91 -11.84 8.61
N VAL A 40 -15.63 -12.16 8.75
CA VAL A 40 -15.19 -13.40 9.41
C VAL A 40 -15.47 -13.33 10.91
N THR A 41 -15.27 -12.18 11.55
CA THR A 41 -15.59 -12.05 12.99
C THR A 41 -17.09 -12.22 13.24
N ASN A 42 -17.95 -11.64 12.39
CA ASN A 42 -19.39 -11.84 12.50
C ASN A 42 -19.79 -13.32 12.31
N MET A 43 -19.14 -14.02 11.37
CA MET A 43 -19.33 -15.47 11.20
C MET A 43 -18.85 -16.26 12.43
N CYS A 44 -17.71 -15.89 13.03
CA CYS A 44 -17.18 -16.53 14.24
C CYS A 44 -18.09 -16.30 15.45
N ILE A 45 -18.63 -15.09 15.63
CA ILE A 45 -19.60 -14.76 16.68
C ILE A 45 -20.89 -15.58 16.49
N ALA A 46 -21.41 -15.64 15.26
CA ALA A 46 -22.61 -16.43 14.95
C ALA A 46 -22.39 -17.94 15.20
N ALA A 47 -21.18 -18.44 14.96
CA ALA A 47 -20.79 -19.82 15.22
C ALA A 47 -20.31 -20.07 16.66
N GLN A 48 -20.38 -19.06 17.55
CA GLN A 48 -19.92 -19.13 18.95
C GLN A 48 -18.48 -19.66 19.10
N VAL A 49 -17.58 -19.21 18.22
CA VAL A 49 -16.17 -19.60 18.25
C VAL A 49 -15.50 -18.95 19.48
N PRO A 50 -14.95 -19.75 20.42
CA PRO A 50 -14.37 -19.26 21.67
C PRO A 50 -13.31 -18.18 21.48
N GLU A 51 -12.51 -18.30 20.42
CA GLU A 51 -11.43 -17.39 20.06
C GLU A 51 -11.88 -15.96 19.74
N THR A 52 -13.18 -15.75 19.51
CA THR A 52 -13.76 -14.43 19.18
C THR A 52 -14.71 -13.90 20.25
N MET A 53 -14.81 -14.56 21.39
CA MET A 53 -15.71 -14.13 22.47
C MET A 53 -15.10 -13.00 23.31
N GLY A 54 -15.98 -12.17 23.90
CA GLY A 54 -15.57 -11.03 24.71
C GLY A 54 -14.88 -9.94 23.89
N SER A 55 -13.77 -9.40 24.42
CA SER A 55 -12.93 -8.38 23.79
C SER A 55 -11.79 -8.96 22.93
N ARG A 56 -11.71 -10.28 22.81
CA ARG A 56 -10.58 -10.97 22.17
C ARG A 56 -10.41 -10.61 20.70
N ALA A 57 -11.52 -10.46 19.98
CA ALA A 57 -11.49 -10.10 18.57
C ALA A 57 -11.00 -8.66 18.36
N GLN A 58 -11.33 -7.75 19.29
CA GLN A 58 -10.85 -6.37 19.30
C GLN A 58 -9.35 -6.32 19.59
N GLU A 59 -8.89 -7.09 20.58
CA GLU A 59 -7.46 -7.21 20.89
C GLU A 59 -6.67 -7.76 19.70
N ASP A 60 -7.13 -8.89 19.12
CA ASP A 60 -6.49 -9.53 17.96
C ASP A 60 -6.43 -8.57 16.75
N PHE A 61 -7.49 -7.80 16.49
CA PHE A 61 -7.51 -6.79 15.44
C PHE A 61 -6.45 -5.69 15.69
N LEU A 62 -6.38 -5.17 16.91
CA LEU A 62 -5.43 -4.11 17.27
C LEU A 62 -3.97 -4.60 17.24
N VAL A 63 -3.71 -5.85 17.64
CA VAL A 63 -2.40 -6.50 17.48
C VAL A 63 -2.03 -6.61 16.01
N ALA A 64 -2.97 -6.98 15.15
CA ALA A 64 -2.73 -7.02 13.71
C ALA A 64 -2.49 -5.62 13.14
N CYS A 65 -3.25 -4.60 13.56
CA CYS A 65 -2.99 -3.20 13.20
C CYS A 65 -1.59 -2.72 13.61
N ARG A 66 -1.08 -3.15 14.78
CA ARG A 66 0.27 -2.80 15.26
C ARG A 66 1.38 -3.20 14.29
N THR A 67 1.16 -4.25 13.51
CA THR A 67 2.14 -4.70 12.49
C THR A 67 2.12 -3.85 11.22
N ILE A 68 1.03 -3.10 10.97
CA ILE A 68 0.91 -2.13 9.88
C ILE A 68 1.38 -0.73 10.33
N ASP A 69 0.98 -0.35 11.54
CA ASP A 69 1.32 0.90 12.17
C ASP A 69 1.47 0.69 13.70
N PRO A 70 2.72 0.62 14.21
CA PRO A 70 2.97 0.33 15.62
C PRO A 70 2.38 1.38 16.57
N GLU A 71 2.34 2.64 16.17
CA GLU A 71 1.83 3.74 16.99
C GLU A 71 0.32 3.60 17.19
N TYR A 72 -0.42 3.41 16.09
CA TYR A 72 -1.86 3.20 16.15
C TYR A 72 -2.22 1.95 16.96
N GLY A 73 -1.58 0.81 16.68
CA GLY A 73 -1.90 -0.45 17.36
C GLY A 73 -1.62 -0.41 18.86
N THR A 74 -0.49 0.17 19.27
CA THR A 74 -0.14 0.30 20.70
C THR A 74 -1.09 1.25 21.43
N SER A 75 -1.42 2.40 20.82
CA SER A 75 -2.38 3.35 21.39
C SER A 75 -3.77 2.73 21.54
N GLY A 76 -4.23 1.99 20.52
CA GLY A 76 -5.52 1.31 20.56
C GLY A 76 -5.60 0.22 21.63
N LEU A 77 -4.53 -0.58 21.82
CA LEU A 77 -4.46 -1.59 22.87
C LEU A 77 -4.50 -0.96 24.26
N ARG A 78 -3.79 0.16 24.47
CA ARG A 78 -3.85 0.88 25.74
C ARG A 78 -5.27 1.38 26.03
N ALA A 79 -5.92 1.98 25.02
CA ALA A 79 -7.30 2.46 25.18
C ALA A 79 -8.29 1.32 25.45
N LEU A 80 -8.06 0.11 24.90
CA LEU A 80 -8.84 -1.07 25.20
C LEU A 80 -8.69 -1.49 26.66
N ILE A 81 -7.46 -1.55 27.18
CA ILE A 81 -7.17 -1.85 28.59
C ILE A 81 -7.87 -0.83 29.52
N ASP A 82 -7.75 0.47 29.22
CA ASP A 82 -8.37 1.53 30.01
C ASP A 82 -9.92 1.37 30.05
N LEU A 83 -10.53 0.95 28.93
CA LEU A 83 -11.98 0.69 28.86
C LEU A 83 -12.39 -0.56 29.65
N GLU A 84 -11.57 -1.62 29.62
CA GLU A 84 -11.78 -2.85 30.39
C GLU A 84 -11.67 -2.59 31.89
N GLU A 85 -10.63 -1.88 32.34
CA GLU A 85 -10.45 -1.51 33.75
C GLU A 85 -11.59 -0.60 34.26
N ALA A 86 -12.08 0.30 33.41
CA ALA A 86 -13.22 1.16 33.72
C ALA A 86 -14.58 0.43 33.67
N GLY A 87 -14.63 -0.84 33.24
CA GLY A 87 -15.89 -1.57 33.02
C GLY A 87 -16.80 -0.91 31.98
N SER A 88 -16.22 -0.12 31.06
CA SER A 88 -16.96 0.63 30.05
C SER A 88 -17.32 -0.26 28.85
N ALA A 89 -18.31 0.18 28.07
CA ALA A 89 -18.68 -0.52 26.85
C ALA A 89 -17.51 -0.50 25.84
N ILE A 90 -17.02 -1.69 25.49
CA ILE A 90 -15.95 -1.86 24.51
C ILE A 90 -16.55 -1.74 23.10
N PRO A 91 -15.97 -0.90 22.22
CA PRO A 91 -16.41 -0.78 20.83
C PRO A 91 -16.35 -2.13 20.10
N SER A 92 -17.23 -2.30 19.11
CA SER A 92 -17.22 -3.51 18.28
C SER A 92 -16.01 -3.55 17.36
N VAL A 93 -15.70 -4.73 16.80
CA VAL A 93 -14.66 -4.85 15.76
C VAL A 93 -14.98 -3.97 14.54
N GLU A 94 -16.25 -3.81 14.18
CA GLU A 94 -16.68 -2.93 13.10
C GLU A 94 -16.35 -1.45 13.38
N ASP A 95 -16.51 -1.00 14.63
CA ASP A 95 -16.13 0.34 15.05
C ASP A 95 -14.62 0.56 14.94
N TYR A 96 -13.83 -0.42 15.39
CA TYR A 96 -12.37 -0.37 15.29
C TYR A 96 -11.90 -0.39 13.82
N VAL A 97 -12.50 -1.22 12.97
CA VAL A 97 -12.22 -1.25 11.52
C VAL A 97 -12.56 0.10 10.88
N SER A 98 -13.70 0.70 11.24
CA SER A 98 -14.11 2.01 10.73
C SER A 98 -13.15 3.14 11.14
N LYS A 99 -12.74 3.14 12.42
CA LYS A 99 -11.74 4.08 12.95
C LYS A 99 -10.40 3.91 12.26
N PHE A 100 -9.92 2.68 12.10
CA PHE A 100 -8.64 2.41 11.46
C PHE A 100 -8.65 2.75 9.97
N THR A 101 -9.74 2.46 9.26
CA THR A 101 -9.93 2.87 7.85
C THR A 101 -9.84 4.39 7.72
N THR A 102 -10.49 5.12 8.62
CA THR A 102 -10.44 6.58 8.65
C THR A 102 -9.04 7.10 8.97
N TYR A 103 -8.36 6.47 9.94
CA TYR A 103 -6.98 6.77 10.29
C TYR A 103 -6.05 6.58 9.10
N LEU A 104 -6.12 5.43 8.40
CA LEU A 104 -5.29 5.17 7.23
C LEU A 104 -5.52 6.21 6.13
N LYS A 105 -6.78 6.60 5.86
CA LYS A 105 -7.09 7.65 4.88
C LYS A 105 -6.52 9.03 5.25
N ARG A 106 -6.41 9.34 6.55
CA ARG A 106 -5.96 10.64 7.05
C ARG A 106 -4.45 10.73 7.25
N VAL A 107 -3.84 9.70 7.82
CA VAL A 107 -2.42 9.66 8.20
C VAL A 107 -1.55 9.10 7.06
N LYS A 108 -2.13 8.24 6.22
CA LYS A 108 -1.55 7.84 4.94
C LYS A 108 -2.45 8.36 3.83
N PRO A 109 -2.54 9.69 3.63
CA PRO A 109 -3.22 10.22 2.46
C PRO A 109 -2.39 9.76 1.26
N ILE A 110 -2.77 8.62 0.70
CA ILE A 110 -2.54 8.33 -0.70
C ILE A 110 -1.03 8.25 -1.01
N GLN A 111 -0.40 7.15 -0.54
CA GLN A 111 0.45 6.36 -1.44
C GLN A 111 -0.42 5.55 -2.43
N THR A 112 -1.52 6.12 -2.96
CA THR A 112 -1.95 5.72 -4.30
C THR A 112 -0.95 6.34 -5.26
N SER A 113 0.20 5.68 -5.31
CA SER A 113 1.12 5.81 -6.42
C SER A 113 0.31 5.67 -7.71
N LEU A 114 0.33 6.74 -8.52
CA LEU A 114 -0.07 6.81 -9.91
C LEU A 114 -1.59 6.82 -10.18
N ASP A 115 -2.22 7.99 -9.99
CA ASP A 115 -3.38 8.34 -10.80
C ASP A 115 -3.03 8.24 -12.29
N VAL A 116 -3.61 7.25 -12.97
CA VAL A 116 -3.59 7.12 -14.45
C VAL A 116 -4.30 8.33 -15.11
N HIS A 117 -5.01 9.14 -14.31
CA HIS A 117 -5.73 10.34 -14.71
C HIS A 117 -5.06 11.67 -14.30
N HIS A 118 -3.80 11.67 -13.85
CA HIS A 118 -3.06 12.94 -13.84
C HIS A 118 -2.93 13.41 -15.30
N PRO A 119 -3.35 14.64 -15.66
CA PRO A 119 -3.21 15.12 -17.03
C PRO A 119 -1.74 14.98 -17.40
N ARG A 120 -1.46 14.14 -18.40
CA ARG A 120 -0.10 13.97 -18.91
C ARG A 120 0.45 15.35 -19.16
N ARG A 121 1.64 15.64 -18.63
CA ARG A 121 2.36 16.88 -18.92
C ARG A 121 2.28 17.11 -20.44
N PRO A 122 1.66 18.22 -20.91
CA PRO A 122 1.50 18.45 -22.33
C PRO A 122 2.86 18.38 -23.02
N LYS A 123 2.92 17.78 -24.22
CA LYS A 123 4.17 17.60 -25.00
C LYS A 123 4.92 18.90 -25.34
N GLY A 124 4.37 20.06 -24.97
CA GLY A 124 5.01 21.38 -25.08
C GLY A 124 5.02 22.18 -23.77
N TYR A 125 4.88 21.56 -22.60
CA TYR A 125 4.90 22.30 -21.33
C TYR A 125 6.31 22.81 -21.02
N THR A 126 6.51 24.10 -21.30
CA THR A 126 7.67 24.88 -20.87
C THR A 126 7.35 25.54 -19.53
N ASN A 127 8.13 25.29 -18.49
CA ASN A 127 8.00 26.00 -17.22
C ASN A 127 8.60 27.41 -17.38
N ALA A 128 7.80 28.36 -17.87
CA ALA A 128 8.25 29.73 -18.10
C ALA A 128 8.81 30.39 -16.82
N THR A 129 8.24 30.07 -15.66
CA THR A 129 8.74 30.56 -14.36
C THR A 129 10.09 29.95 -13.99
N GLY A 130 10.28 28.66 -14.27
CA GLY A 130 11.55 27.96 -14.07
C GLY A 130 12.64 28.46 -15.02
N GLN A 131 12.28 28.68 -16.29
CA GLN A 131 13.18 29.22 -17.30
C GLN A 131 13.68 30.62 -16.91
N LYS A 132 12.77 31.52 -16.51
CA LYS A 132 13.13 32.86 -16.03
C LYS A 132 14.07 32.83 -14.82
N LYS A 133 13.86 31.91 -13.88
CA LYS A 133 14.74 31.74 -12.71
C LYS A 133 16.13 31.23 -13.11
N LEU A 134 16.20 30.30 -14.06
CA LEU A 134 17.46 29.80 -14.60
C LEU A 134 18.24 30.92 -15.32
N ASP A 135 17.55 31.68 -16.18
CA ASP A 135 18.16 32.79 -16.92
C ASP A 135 18.66 33.89 -15.98
N ALA A 136 17.89 34.22 -14.94
CA ALA A 136 18.31 35.17 -13.91
C ALA A 136 19.54 34.67 -13.12
N ALA A 137 19.59 33.37 -12.78
CA ALA A 137 20.73 32.77 -12.09
C ALA A 137 21.99 32.74 -12.97
N LEU A 138 21.84 32.47 -14.26
CA LEU A 138 22.92 32.48 -15.24
C LEU A 138 23.44 33.90 -15.53
N ALA A 139 22.56 34.91 -15.54
CA ALA A 139 22.95 36.31 -15.67
C ALA A 139 23.70 36.83 -14.43
N ALA A 140 23.30 36.37 -13.23
CA ALA A 140 23.96 36.75 -11.98
C ALA A 140 25.31 36.03 -11.75
N ASN A 141 25.56 34.89 -12.41
CA ASN A 141 26.79 34.13 -12.19
C ASN A 141 27.21 33.35 -13.45
N SER A 142 28.14 33.93 -14.21
CA SER A 142 28.72 33.29 -15.41
C SER A 142 29.48 32.01 -15.09
N SER A 143 30.13 31.91 -13.92
CA SER A 143 30.83 30.69 -13.48
C SER A 143 29.88 29.51 -13.22
N LEU A 144 28.60 29.78 -12.93
CA LEU A 144 27.58 28.73 -12.82
C LEU A 144 27.36 28.04 -14.17
N ARG A 145 27.37 28.81 -15.27
CA ARG A 145 27.21 28.29 -16.63
C ARG A 145 28.35 27.34 -17.00
N ASP A 146 29.58 27.76 -16.76
CA ASP A 146 30.78 26.95 -17.05
C ASP A 146 30.79 25.66 -16.23
N LYS A 147 30.32 25.70 -14.98
CA LYS A 147 30.19 24.50 -14.13
C LYS A 147 29.12 23.55 -14.66
N ILE A 148 27.99 24.06 -15.14
CA ILE A 148 26.93 23.26 -15.77
C ILE A 148 27.47 22.61 -17.04
N ASP A 149 28.15 23.37 -17.91
CA ASP A 149 28.69 22.86 -19.17
C ASP A 149 29.78 21.81 -18.93
N LYS A 150 30.68 22.04 -17.96
CA LYS A 150 31.69 21.07 -17.55
C LYS A 150 31.08 19.79 -16.98
N ALA A 151 30.03 19.91 -16.16
CA ALA A 151 29.33 18.76 -15.61
C ALA A 151 28.61 17.94 -16.70
N LEU A 152 27.94 18.62 -17.65
CA LEU A 152 27.29 17.98 -18.78
C LEU A 152 28.30 17.27 -19.69
N ASN A 153 29.46 17.87 -19.93
CA ASN A 153 30.50 17.26 -20.76
C ASN A 153 31.10 16.03 -20.07
N ASN A 154 31.41 16.12 -18.77
CA ASN A 154 31.86 14.98 -17.97
C ASN A 154 30.82 13.85 -17.96
N TRP A 155 29.53 14.18 -17.85
CA TRP A 155 28.45 13.20 -17.88
C TRP A 155 28.33 12.52 -19.24
N ARG A 156 28.49 13.27 -20.34
CA ARG A 156 28.47 12.74 -21.72
C ARG A 156 29.65 11.80 -21.98
N VAL A 157 30.86 12.18 -21.55
CA VAL A 157 32.06 11.34 -21.68
C VAL A 157 31.89 10.05 -20.88
N LYS A 158 31.39 10.14 -19.64
CA LYS A 158 31.14 8.97 -18.79
C LYS A 158 30.08 8.01 -19.37
N ARG A 159 29.14 8.53 -20.17
CA ARG A 159 28.11 7.75 -20.85
C ARG A 159 28.60 6.95 -22.06
N GLN A 160 29.76 7.28 -22.62
CA GLN A 160 30.31 6.55 -23.76
C GLN A 160 30.95 5.21 -23.35
N ASP A 161 31.36 5.09 -22.07
CA ASP A 161 32.00 3.90 -21.47
C ASP A 161 31.03 2.94 -20.76
N THR A 162 29.76 3.31 -20.59
CA THR A 162 28.78 2.48 -19.87
C THR A 162 27.52 2.29 -20.69
N GLU A 163 27.06 1.04 -20.73
CA GLU A 163 25.89 0.56 -21.47
C GLU A 163 24.72 1.53 -21.51
N SER A 164 24.08 1.60 -22.68
CA SER A 164 22.99 2.51 -23.04
C SER A 164 21.89 2.57 -21.97
N ILE A 165 21.90 3.62 -21.15
CA ILE A 165 20.74 4.02 -20.37
C ILE A 165 19.76 4.69 -21.34
N ALA A 166 18.68 3.99 -21.68
CA ALA A 166 17.55 4.58 -22.39
C ALA A 166 17.03 5.80 -21.60
N MET A 167 17.18 6.99 -22.18
CA MET A 167 16.50 8.18 -21.67
C MET A 167 15.02 8.01 -21.97
N ASP A 168 14.16 8.24 -20.99
CA ASP A 168 12.72 8.35 -21.19
C ASP A 168 12.44 9.54 -22.12
N ASP A 169 12.15 9.23 -23.39
CA ASP A 169 11.87 10.17 -24.47
C ASP A 169 10.39 10.62 -24.46
N GLY A 170 9.64 10.26 -23.42
CA GLY A 170 8.21 10.53 -23.31
C GLY A 170 7.37 9.69 -24.28
N THR A 171 7.96 8.69 -24.94
CA THR A 171 7.21 7.64 -25.61
C THR A 171 7.08 6.43 -24.69
N PRO A 172 5.90 5.78 -24.61
CA PRO A 172 5.76 4.56 -23.83
C PRO A 172 6.72 3.50 -24.37
N PRO A 173 7.41 2.72 -23.52
CA PRO A 173 8.27 1.65 -24.00
C PRO A 173 7.42 0.69 -24.84
N THR A 174 7.77 0.56 -26.12
CA THR A 174 7.17 -0.45 -27.00
C THR A 174 7.60 -1.81 -26.46
N ARG A 175 6.67 -2.50 -25.79
CA ARG A 175 6.88 -3.91 -25.43
C ARG A 175 7.19 -4.68 -26.72
N PRO A 176 8.31 -5.40 -26.81
CA PRO A 176 8.44 -6.41 -27.86
C PRO A 176 7.41 -7.51 -27.58
N MET A 177 6.34 -7.57 -28.37
CA MET A 177 5.54 -8.79 -28.49
C MET A 177 6.31 -9.75 -29.37
N ALA A 178 7.14 -10.61 -28.78
CA ALA A 178 7.67 -11.78 -29.47
C ALA A 178 8.10 -12.84 -28.46
N ASN A 179 7.13 -13.58 -27.92
CA ASN A 179 7.33 -14.98 -27.55
C ASN A 179 6.17 -15.79 -28.15
N THR A 180 6.08 -15.78 -29.47
CA THR A 180 5.44 -16.90 -30.18
C THR A 180 6.44 -18.03 -30.15
N VAL A 181 6.24 -18.96 -29.22
CA VAL A 181 6.88 -20.28 -29.21
C VAL A 181 6.50 -20.97 -30.52
N ARG A 182 7.40 -20.99 -31.50
CA ARG A 182 7.29 -21.88 -32.66
C ARG A 182 7.73 -23.27 -32.18
N TYR A 183 6.76 -24.14 -31.96
CA TYR A 183 6.99 -25.58 -32.01
C TYR A 183 7.52 -25.92 -33.40
N MET A 184 8.78 -26.36 -33.48
CA MET A 184 9.26 -27.07 -34.66
C MET A 184 8.72 -28.49 -34.58
N TYR A 185 7.79 -28.80 -35.50
CA TYR A 185 7.47 -30.16 -35.89
C TYR A 185 7.98 -30.36 -37.31
N GLN A 186 8.78 -31.43 -37.45
CA GLN A 186 9.26 -32.10 -38.67
C GLN A 186 10.43 -31.44 -39.41
#